data_AF-A0A8S9KEP5-F1
#
_entry.id   AF-A0A8S9KEP5-F1
#
_cell.length_a   1.000
_cell.length_b   1.000
_cell.length_c   1.000
_cell.angle_alpha   90.00
_cell.angle_beta   90.00
_cell.angle_gamma   90.00
#
_symmetry.space_group_name_H-M   'P 1'
#
loop_
_entity.id
_entity.type
_entity.pdbx_description
1 polymer ?
#
loop_
_entity_poly.entity_id
_entity_poly.type
_entity_poly.pdbx_seq_one_letter_code
_entity_poly.pdbx_strand_id
1 'polypeptide(L)'
;MRAKQLADEIGAWHLDVCIDGVVSAVLSLFQTVTGKRPRYKVDGGSNAENLGLQNIQARMRMVLAFMLASLLPWVHSKSGFYLVLGSSNVDEGLRGYLTKYDCSSADINPIGSISKQDLRLFLRWAATNLGYQSLADIEAAPPTAELEPIRSDYTQLDEVDMGMTYEELSVYGRMRKIFRCGPNLCYKWGTKLSPAEVAEKVKYFFKYYSINRHKMTVLTPSYHAESYSPEDNRFDLRQFLYNSKWPYQFKKIDEIVDGLNGDSVAFPEEEEEATSSQEFGVVAANSGDPSAGL
;
A
#
# COMPACT_ATOMS: atom_id res chain seq x y z
N MET A 1 14.55 -11.66 -14.62
CA MET A 1 14.23 -11.77 -16.07
C MET A 1 13.31 -10.64 -16.53
N ARG A 2 12.09 -10.48 -15.96
CA ARG A 2 11.14 -9.38 -16.31
C ARG A 2 11.72 -7.96 -16.13
N ALA A 3 12.38 -7.67 -14.99
CA ALA A 3 12.94 -6.34 -14.72
C ALA A 3 14.02 -5.91 -15.73
N LYS A 4 14.89 -6.84 -16.13
CA LYS A 4 15.91 -6.59 -17.16
C LYS A 4 15.26 -6.31 -18.53
N GLN A 5 14.26 -7.11 -18.90
CA GLN A 5 13.55 -6.91 -20.17
C GLN A 5 12.88 -5.53 -20.24
N LEU A 6 12.17 -5.12 -19.18
CA LEU A 6 11.57 -3.79 -19.13
C LEU A 6 12.63 -2.69 -19.19
N ALA A 7 13.77 -2.86 -18.50
CA ALA A 7 14.88 -1.91 -18.56
C ALA A 7 15.46 -1.79 -19.98
N ASP A 8 15.60 -2.90 -20.68
CA ASP A 8 16.05 -2.95 -22.07
C ASP A 8 15.02 -2.24 -23.00
N GLU A 9 13.71 -2.45 -22.78
CA GLU A 9 12.61 -1.80 -23.54
C GLU A 9 12.58 -0.27 -23.36
N ILE A 10 12.86 0.25 -22.16
CA ILE A 10 12.87 1.69 -21.88
C ILE A 10 14.25 2.35 -22.12
N GLY A 11 15.28 1.56 -22.44
CA GLY A 11 16.66 2.04 -22.61
C GLY A 11 17.35 2.46 -21.31
N ALA A 12 16.93 1.92 -20.16
CA ALA A 12 17.53 2.19 -18.87
C ALA A 12 18.79 1.35 -18.63
N TRP A 13 19.74 1.91 -17.89
CA TRP A 13 20.88 1.14 -17.42
C TRP A 13 20.47 0.24 -16.24
N HIS A 14 20.67 -1.07 -16.40
CA HIS A 14 20.20 -2.08 -15.45
C HIS A 14 21.34 -2.74 -14.68
N LEU A 15 21.15 -2.90 -13.36
CA LEU A 15 22.02 -3.69 -12.50
C LEU A 15 21.22 -4.81 -11.83
N ASP A 16 21.84 -5.98 -11.78
CA ASP A 16 21.38 -7.11 -10.97
C ASP A 16 22.39 -7.33 -9.84
N VAL A 17 21.93 -7.26 -8.60
CA VAL A 17 22.78 -7.29 -7.40
C VAL A 17 22.18 -8.24 -6.37
N CYS A 18 22.91 -9.31 -6.05
CA CYS A 18 22.54 -10.21 -4.96
C CYS A 18 22.89 -9.58 -3.60
N ILE A 19 21.90 -9.47 -2.72
CA ILE A 19 22.07 -8.81 -1.39
C ILE A 19 22.41 -9.79 -0.26
N ASP A 20 22.41 -11.10 -0.54
CA ASP A 20 22.53 -12.16 0.47
C ASP A 20 23.81 -12.05 1.29
N GLY A 21 24.91 -11.62 0.67
CA GLY A 21 26.18 -11.41 1.37
C GLY A 21 26.09 -10.31 2.43
N VAL A 22 25.45 -9.18 2.11
CA VAL A 22 25.28 -8.06 3.04
C VAL A 22 24.31 -8.43 4.16
N VAL A 23 23.19 -9.08 3.82
CA VAL A 23 22.21 -9.57 4.79
C VAL A 23 22.85 -10.58 5.74
N SER A 24 23.63 -11.54 5.21
CA SER A 24 24.33 -12.55 6.01
C SER A 24 25.35 -11.93 6.98
N ALA A 25 26.04 -10.87 6.57
CA ALA A 25 26.97 -10.15 7.45
C ALA A 25 26.25 -9.51 8.64
N VAL A 26 25.11 -8.85 8.39
CA VAL A 26 24.27 -8.25 9.46
C VAL A 26 23.74 -9.33 10.41
N LEU A 27 23.27 -10.46 9.89
CA LEU A 27 22.77 -11.56 10.72
C LEU A 27 23.89 -12.23 11.53
N SER A 28 25.09 -12.36 10.96
CA SER A 28 26.26 -12.88 11.66
C SER A 28 26.65 -11.98 12.82
N LEU A 29 26.67 -10.66 12.61
CA LEU A 29 26.89 -9.69 13.69
C LEU A 29 25.84 -9.84 14.80
N PHE A 30 24.55 -9.93 14.45
CA PHE A 30 23.49 -10.14 15.43
C PHE A 30 23.70 -11.42 16.25
N GLN A 31 24.11 -12.51 15.60
CA GLN A 31 24.42 -13.78 16.27
C GLN A 31 25.63 -13.64 17.19
N THR A 32 26.70 -12.96 16.77
CA THR A 32 27.88 -12.72 17.60
C THR A 32 27.54 -11.92 18.85
N VAL A 33 26.69 -10.90 18.73
CA VAL A 33 26.32 -10.01 19.85
C VAL A 33 25.32 -10.66 20.81
N THR A 34 24.36 -11.43 20.30
CA THR A 34 23.21 -11.91 21.10
C THR A 34 23.23 -13.41 21.40
N GLY A 35 24.09 -14.17 20.72
CA GLY A 35 24.10 -15.64 20.77
C GLY A 35 22.91 -16.30 20.06
N LYS A 36 22.00 -15.55 19.44
CA LYS A 36 20.81 -16.07 18.76
C LYS A 36 20.85 -15.78 17.26
N ARG A 37 20.36 -16.71 16.45
CA ARG A 37 20.17 -16.51 15.01
C ARG A 37 18.69 -16.66 14.66
N PRO A 38 18.04 -15.62 14.11
CA PRO A 38 16.63 -15.72 13.72
C PRO A 38 16.44 -16.68 12.55
N ARG A 39 15.26 -17.32 12.49
CA ARG A 39 14.85 -18.21 11.39
C ARG A 39 13.57 -17.71 10.72
N TYR A 40 13.40 -18.02 9.43
CA TYR A 40 12.12 -17.78 8.77
C TYR A 40 11.04 -18.68 9.36
N LYS A 41 9.78 -18.28 9.21
CA LYS A 41 8.63 -19.05 9.71
C LYS A 41 8.56 -20.43 9.06
N VAL A 42 8.86 -20.51 7.76
CA VAL A 42 8.97 -21.78 7.00
C VAL A 42 10.09 -22.70 7.50
N ASP A 43 11.04 -22.17 8.28
CA ASP A 43 12.16 -22.89 8.91
C ASP A 43 11.95 -23.07 10.42
N GLY A 44 10.73 -22.88 10.92
CA GLY A 44 10.37 -23.03 12.34
C GLY A 44 10.72 -21.83 13.23
N GLY A 45 10.92 -20.65 12.64
CA GLY A 45 11.04 -19.38 13.37
C GLY A 45 9.68 -18.83 13.82
N SER A 46 9.71 -17.97 14.84
CA SER A 46 8.54 -17.22 15.29
C SER A 46 8.13 -16.11 14.31
N ASN A 47 6.91 -15.57 14.45
CA ASN A 47 6.47 -14.40 13.66
C ASN A 47 7.41 -13.20 13.82
N ALA A 48 7.99 -13.01 15.00
CA ALA A 48 8.92 -11.92 15.27
C ALA A 48 10.25 -12.10 14.53
N GLU A 49 10.79 -13.32 14.51
CA GLU A 49 12.00 -13.64 13.75
C GLU A 49 11.77 -13.46 12.25
N ASN A 50 10.64 -13.99 11.74
CA ASN A 50 10.29 -13.92 10.33
C ASN A 50 10.17 -12.46 9.85
N LEU A 51 9.38 -11.65 10.56
CA LEU A 51 9.24 -10.23 10.24
C LEU A 51 10.56 -9.46 10.41
N GLY A 52 11.39 -9.84 11.39
CA GLY A 52 12.72 -9.30 11.57
C GLY A 52 13.62 -9.53 10.35
N LEU A 53 13.65 -10.76 9.82
CA LEU A 53 14.42 -11.13 8.64
C LEU A 53 13.96 -10.39 7.39
N GLN A 54 12.64 -10.33 7.14
CA GLN A 54 12.08 -9.57 6.02
C GLN A 54 12.45 -8.09 6.10
N ASN A 55 12.31 -7.48 7.28
CA ASN A 55 12.64 -6.07 7.49
C ASN A 55 14.13 -5.77 7.26
N ILE A 56 15.04 -6.66 7.66
CA ILE A 56 16.48 -6.49 7.42
C ILE A 56 16.74 -6.47 5.91
N GLN A 57 16.21 -7.44 5.16
CA GLN A 57 16.36 -7.47 3.71
C GLN A 57 15.80 -6.20 3.05
N ALA A 58 14.59 -5.79 3.42
CA ALA A 58 13.94 -4.59 2.88
C ALA A 58 14.78 -3.32 3.14
N ARG A 59 15.34 -3.16 4.35
CA ARG A 59 16.20 -2.02 4.70
C ARG A 59 17.55 -2.05 4.01
N MET A 60 18.15 -3.23 3.81
CA MET A 60 19.42 -3.34 3.08
C MET A 60 19.28 -2.92 1.63
N ARG A 61 18.13 -3.20 0.98
CA ARG A 61 17.85 -2.69 -0.37
C ARG A 61 17.85 -1.16 -0.41
N MET A 62 17.28 -0.49 0.60
CA MET A 62 17.30 0.98 0.70
C MET A 62 18.73 1.52 0.83
N VAL A 63 19.54 0.94 1.72
CA VAL A 63 20.95 1.35 1.90
C VAL A 63 21.71 1.25 0.58
N LEU A 64 21.53 0.14 -0.14
CA LEU A 64 22.15 -0.06 -1.45
C LEU A 64 21.65 0.93 -2.50
N ALA A 65 20.34 1.22 -2.54
CA ALA A 65 19.77 2.18 -3.48
C ALA A 65 20.38 3.57 -3.32
N PHE A 66 20.50 4.09 -2.09
CA PHE A 66 21.11 5.40 -1.84
C PHE A 66 22.63 5.40 -2.06
N MET A 67 23.32 4.31 -1.72
CA MET A 67 24.75 4.16 -2.03
C MET A 67 24.99 4.23 -3.54
N LEU A 68 24.21 3.49 -4.33
CA LEU A 68 24.28 3.51 -5.79
C LEU A 68 23.91 4.88 -6.35
N ALA A 69 22.85 5.51 -5.87
CA ALA A 69 22.45 6.84 -6.29
C ALA A 69 23.56 7.89 -6.06
N SER A 70 24.31 7.75 -4.96
CA SER A 70 25.42 8.65 -4.62
C SER A 70 26.70 8.37 -5.41
N LEU A 71 26.99 7.10 -5.74
CA LEU A 71 28.30 6.70 -6.29
C LEU A 71 28.28 6.34 -7.77
N LEU A 72 27.14 5.98 -8.37
CA LEU A 72 27.09 5.62 -9.79
C LEU A 72 27.46 6.77 -10.73
N PRO A 73 27.12 8.05 -10.48
CA PRO A 73 27.66 9.15 -11.27
C PRO A 73 29.18 9.17 -11.25
N TRP A 74 29.81 8.99 -10.08
CA TRP A 74 31.26 8.89 -9.95
C TRP A 74 31.83 7.70 -10.73
N VAL A 75 31.22 6.51 -10.65
CA VAL A 75 31.60 5.33 -11.45
C VAL A 75 31.53 5.64 -12.96
N HIS A 76 30.54 6.43 -13.38
CA HIS A 76 30.37 6.85 -14.77
C HIS A 76 31.17 8.10 -15.15
N SER A 77 32.14 8.53 -14.32
CA SER A 77 32.93 9.75 -14.54
C SER A 77 32.07 11.01 -14.73
N LYS A 78 30.92 11.06 -14.06
CA LYS A 78 29.99 12.19 -14.01
C LYS A 78 30.02 12.82 -12.61
N SER A 79 29.72 14.11 -12.54
CA SER A 79 29.50 14.81 -11.27
C SER A 79 28.05 14.65 -10.78
N GLY A 80 27.83 14.93 -9.50
CA GLY A 80 26.49 14.92 -8.89
C GLY A 80 26.07 13.57 -8.31
N PHE A 81 24.76 13.42 -8.09
CA PHE A 81 24.10 12.24 -7.54
C PHE A 81 22.78 12.01 -8.28
N TYR A 82 22.23 10.79 -8.23
CA TYR A 82 20.89 10.49 -8.71
C TYR A 82 19.86 10.66 -7.60
N LEU A 83 18.61 10.98 -7.96
CA LEU A 83 17.48 10.90 -7.04
C LEU A 83 16.97 9.47 -6.98
N VAL A 84 16.78 8.94 -5.77
CA VAL A 84 16.14 7.64 -5.54
C VAL A 84 14.62 7.81 -5.69
N LEU A 85 14.00 6.99 -6.53
CA LEU A 85 12.56 6.97 -6.73
C LEU A 85 11.90 5.89 -5.86
N GLY A 86 10.86 6.28 -5.12
CA GLY A 86 9.98 5.36 -4.41
C GLY A 86 8.93 4.75 -5.34
N SER A 87 8.32 3.64 -4.92
CA SER A 87 7.29 2.93 -5.72
C SER A 87 6.12 2.38 -4.89
N SER A 88 5.95 2.86 -3.66
CA SER A 88 4.74 2.57 -2.88
C SER A 88 3.53 3.24 -3.53
N ASN A 89 2.35 2.64 -3.43
CA ASN A 89 1.07 3.24 -3.87
C ASN A 89 0.25 3.77 -2.69
N VAL A 90 -0.83 4.48 -3.01
CA VAL A 90 -1.67 5.15 -2.01
C VAL A 90 -2.34 4.18 -1.04
N ASP A 91 -2.72 2.99 -1.51
CA ASP A 91 -3.47 2.00 -0.74
C ASP A 91 -2.54 1.30 0.28
N GLU A 92 -1.32 0.95 -0.14
CA GLU A 92 -0.24 0.47 0.76
C GLU A 92 0.10 1.52 1.83
N GLY A 93 0.22 2.78 1.42
CA GLY A 93 0.42 3.90 2.35
C GLY A 93 -0.70 4.00 3.37
N LEU A 94 -1.96 3.95 2.92
CA LEU A 94 -3.14 4.05 3.78
C LEU A 94 -3.19 2.92 4.81
N ARG A 95 -2.87 1.70 4.38
CA ARG A 95 -2.80 0.52 5.26
C ARG A 95 -1.55 0.50 6.14
N GLY A 96 -0.52 1.25 5.74
CA GLY A 96 0.84 1.19 6.26
C GLY A 96 1.50 -0.17 6.02
N TYR A 97 1.20 -0.80 4.89
CA TYR A 97 1.77 -2.07 4.45
C TYR A 97 3.11 -1.83 3.73
N LEU A 98 4.12 -1.50 4.53
CA LEU A 98 5.49 -1.24 4.11
C LEU A 98 6.43 -1.43 5.31
N THR A 99 7.71 -1.71 5.05
CA THR A 99 8.72 -1.70 6.11
C THR A 99 9.20 -0.27 6.32
N LYS A 100 9.09 0.24 7.55
CA LYS A 100 9.58 1.59 7.85
C LYS A 100 11.10 1.67 7.56
N TYR A 101 11.48 2.59 6.68
CA TYR A 101 12.84 2.79 6.16
C TYR A 101 13.37 1.70 5.20
N ASP A 102 12.49 1.02 4.46
CA ASP A 102 12.87 0.27 3.25
C ASP A 102 12.85 1.19 2.00
N CYS A 103 12.78 0.62 0.79
CA CYS A 103 12.68 1.38 -0.46
C CYS A 103 11.37 2.19 -0.64
N SER A 104 10.43 2.13 0.31
CA SER A 104 9.35 3.12 0.45
C SER A 104 9.85 4.48 0.94
N SER A 105 11.07 4.51 1.51
CA SER A 105 11.83 5.71 1.86
C SER A 105 12.87 5.99 0.77
N ALA A 106 12.54 6.96 -0.07
CA ALA A 106 13.28 7.48 -1.21
C ALA A 106 13.21 9.03 -1.22
N ASP A 107 13.83 9.68 -2.21
CA ASP A 107 13.80 11.15 -2.32
C ASP A 107 12.43 11.67 -2.74
N ILE A 108 11.83 11.05 -3.77
CA ILE A 108 10.50 11.37 -4.30
C ILE A 108 9.77 10.08 -4.75
N ASN A 109 8.44 10.07 -4.69
CA ASN A 109 7.63 8.94 -5.16
C ASN A 109 6.57 9.42 -6.19
N PRO A 110 6.75 9.11 -7.49
CA PRO A 110 5.83 9.58 -8.53
C PRO A 110 4.46 8.88 -8.49
N ILE A 111 4.36 7.71 -7.88
CA ILE A 111 3.12 6.90 -7.86
C ILE A 111 2.49 6.77 -6.47
N GLY A 112 3.06 7.46 -5.46
CA GLY A 112 2.64 7.36 -4.06
C GLY A 112 1.22 7.78 -3.74
N SER A 113 0.57 8.51 -4.65
CA SER A 113 -0.83 8.91 -4.52
C SER A 113 -1.73 8.29 -5.59
N ILE A 114 -1.33 7.22 -6.27
CA ILE A 114 -2.15 6.51 -7.27
C ILE A 114 -2.66 5.19 -6.66
N SER A 115 -3.91 4.82 -6.94
CA SER A 115 -4.49 3.54 -6.50
C SER A 115 -3.80 2.34 -7.14
N LYS A 116 -3.77 1.18 -6.46
CA LYS A 116 -3.24 -0.06 -7.03
C LYS A 116 -4.01 -0.47 -8.27
N GLN A 117 -5.32 -0.23 -8.31
CA GLN A 117 -6.16 -0.55 -9.45
C GLN A 117 -5.78 0.28 -10.67
N ASP A 118 -5.61 1.59 -10.52
CA ASP A 118 -5.22 2.47 -11.62
C ASP A 118 -3.79 2.18 -12.11
N LEU A 119 -2.88 1.80 -11.21
CA LEU A 119 -1.55 1.33 -11.61
C LEU A 119 -1.65 0.10 -12.52
N ARG A 120 -2.48 -0.89 -12.18
CA ARG A 120 -2.68 -2.07 -13.04
C ARG A 120 -3.29 -1.71 -14.40
N LEU A 121 -4.28 -0.82 -14.41
CA LEU A 121 -4.87 -0.31 -15.65
C LEU A 121 -3.84 0.42 -16.51
N PHE A 122 -3.01 1.26 -15.90
CA PHE A 122 -1.92 1.96 -16.57
C PHE A 122 -0.89 1.00 -17.17
N LEU A 123 -0.50 -0.06 -16.46
CA LEU A 123 0.44 -1.07 -16.98
C LEU A 123 -0.11 -1.76 -18.23
N ARG A 124 -1.39 -2.16 -18.23
CA ARG A 124 -2.05 -2.76 -19.41
C ARG A 124 -2.13 -1.78 -20.57
N TRP A 125 -2.50 -0.53 -20.28
CA TRP A 125 -2.57 0.52 -21.28
C TRP A 125 -1.18 0.78 -21.90
N ALA A 126 -0.14 0.90 -21.08
CA ALA A 126 1.23 1.14 -21.52
C ALA A 126 1.79 -0.02 -22.34
N ALA A 127 1.46 -1.28 -21.99
CA ALA A 127 1.85 -2.45 -22.78
C ALA A 127 1.32 -2.38 -24.22
N THR A 128 0.10 -1.87 -24.39
CA THR A 128 -0.57 -1.81 -25.70
C THR A 128 -0.22 -0.54 -26.48
N ASN A 129 -0.13 0.60 -25.80
CA ASN A 129 -0.08 1.93 -26.43
C ASN A 129 1.33 2.54 -26.46
N LEU A 130 2.23 2.12 -25.58
CA LEU A 130 3.62 2.62 -25.53
C LEU A 130 4.66 1.62 -26.03
N GLY A 131 4.25 0.39 -26.38
CA GLY A 131 5.14 -0.64 -26.91
C GLY A 131 5.94 -1.40 -25.85
N TYR A 132 5.65 -1.23 -24.56
CA TYR A 132 6.33 -1.91 -23.46
C TYR A 132 5.67 -3.25 -23.13
N GLN A 133 5.83 -4.23 -24.02
CA GLN A 133 5.12 -5.51 -23.96
C GLN A 133 5.37 -6.28 -22.65
N SER A 134 6.57 -6.15 -22.08
CA SER A 134 6.91 -6.78 -20.79
C SER A 134 5.99 -6.36 -19.63
N LEU A 135 5.32 -5.21 -19.72
CA LEU A 135 4.37 -4.75 -18.71
C LEU A 135 3.14 -5.66 -18.59
N ALA A 136 2.72 -6.33 -19.67
CA ALA A 136 1.61 -7.28 -19.61
C ALA A 136 1.96 -8.49 -18.73
N ASP A 137 3.18 -9.03 -18.89
CA ASP A 137 3.68 -10.15 -18.08
C ASP A 137 3.90 -9.75 -16.61
N ILE A 138 4.31 -8.50 -16.36
CA ILE A 138 4.47 -7.94 -15.01
C ILE A 138 3.11 -7.80 -14.33
N GLU A 139 2.09 -7.28 -15.02
CA GLU A 139 0.75 -7.09 -14.46
C GLU A 139 0.03 -8.42 -14.20
N ALA A 140 0.24 -9.42 -15.07
CA ALA A 140 -0.33 -10.76 -14.91
C ALA A 140 0.36 -11.59 -13.81
N ALA A 141 1.57 -11.21 -13.38
CA ALA A 141 2.28 -11.92 -12.33
C ALA A 141 1.55 -11.78 -10.98
N PRO A 142 1.51 -12.83 -10.15
CA PRO A 142 0.97 -12.74 -8.80
C PRO A 142 1.72 -11.68 -7.98
N PRO A 143 1.01 -10.80 -7.24
CA PRO A 143 1.65 -9.80 -6.38
C PRO A 143 2.23 -10.47 -5.13
N THR A 144 3.55 -10.53 -5.06
CA THR A 144 4.27 -11.20 -3.98
C THR A 144 5.45 -10.39 -3.47
N ALA A 145 5.55 -10.23 -2.14
CA ALA A 145 6.78 -9.81 -1.50
C ALA A 145 7.75 -11.00 -1.44
N GLU A 146 8.73 -11.06 -2.36
CA GLU A 146 9.80 -12.09 -2.37
C GLU A 146 10.82 -11.86 -1.22
N LEU A 147 10.33 -11.83 0.03
CA LEU A 147 11.11 -11.59 1.25
C LEU A 147 11.24 -12.85 2.13
N GLU A 148 10.47 -13.90 1.82
CA GLU A 148 10.59 -15.22 2.42
C GLU A 148 11.15 -16.22 1.40
N PRO A 149 11.83 -17.30 1.85
CA PRO A 149 12.22 -18.37 0.95
C PRO A 149 11.01 -18.96 0.22
N ILE A 150 11.02 -18.87 -1.11
CA ILE A 150 9.97 -19.46 -1.95
C ILE A 150 10.06 -20.98 -1.86
N ARG A 151 8.97 -21.63 -1.48
CA ARG A 151 8.82 -23.09 -1.52
C ARG A 151 7.64 -23.44 -2.44
N SER A 152 7.62 -24.65 -2.98
CA SER A 152 6.58 -25.10 -3.91
C SER A 152 5.15 -25.00 -3.35
N ASP A 153 5.01 -24.98 -2.03
CA ASP A 153 3.76 -24.93 -1.27
C ASP A 153 3.44 -23.56 -0.67
N TYR A 154 4.32 -22.56 -0.80
CA TYR A 154 4.16 -21.28 -0.11
C TYR A 154 4.60 -20.09 -0.97
N THR A 155 3.69 -19.13 -1.09
CA THR A 155 3.92 -17.85 -1.76
C THR A 155 3.25 -16.74 -0.94
N GLN A 156 4.00 -15.70 -0.60
CA GLN A 156 3.50 -14.56 0.18
C GLN A 156 2.69 -13.64 -0.73
N LEU A 157 1.36 -13.75 -0.72
CA LEU A 157 0.46 -12.86 -1.47
C LEU A 157 0.07 -11.64 -0.63
N ASP A 158 0.20 -10.45 -1.21
CA ASP A 158 0.03 -9.17 -0.50
C ASP A 158 -1.35 -9.02 0.16
N GLU A 159 -2.44 -9.28 -0.57
CA GLU A 159 -3.81 -9.13 -0.05
C GLU A 159 -4.13 -10.15 1.07
N VAL A 160 -3.55 -11.34 1.01
CA VAL A 160 -3.70 -12.38 2.04
C VAL A 160 -2.97 -11.96 3.30
N ASP A 161 -1.75 -11.44 3.18
CA ASP A 161 -0.96 -10.96 4.31
C ASP A 161 -1.54 -9.68 4.93
N MET A 162 -2.09 -8.78 4.10
CA MET A 162 -2.80 -7.59 4.57
C MET A 162 -4.13 -7.90 5.26
N GLY A 163 -4.76 -9.03 4.93
CA GLY A 163 -6.11 -9.42 5.37
C GLY A 163 -7.23 -8.60 4.72
N MET A 164 -6.96 -8.00 3.56
CA MET A 164 -7.89 -7.15 2.81
C MET A 164 -7.43 -6.98 1.37
N THR A 165 -8.40 -6.85 0.47
CA THR A 165 -8.13 -6.58 -0.95
C THR A 165 -7.81 -5.10 -1.19
N TYR A 166 -7.14 -4.81 -2.30
CA TYR A 166 -6.92 -3.44 -2.75
C TYR A 166 -8.23 -2.71 -3.06
N GLU A 167 -9.26 -3.42 -3.54
CA GLU A 167 -10.59 -2.85 -3.76
C GLU A 167 -11.21 -2.36 -2.45
N GLU A 168 -11.17 -3.19 -1.41
CA GLU A 168 -11.63 -2.80 -0.07
C GLU A 168 -10.84 -1.61 0.47
N LEU A 169 -9.51 -1.60 0.29
CA LEU A 169 -8.65 -0.50 0.72
C LEU A 169 -9.03 0.84 0.07
N SER A 170 -9.28 0.86 -1.23
CA SER A 170 -9.70 2.08 -1.92
C SER A 170 -11.07 2.55 -1.44
N VAL A 171 -12.01 1.63 -1.16
CA VAL A 171 -13.30 1.99 -0.55
C VAL A 171 -13.11 2.60 0.84
N TYR A 172 -12.30 1.97 1.71
CA TYR A 172 -12.00 2.52 3.03
C TYR A 172 -11.34 3.90 2.95
N GLY A 173 -10.41 4.09 2.00
CA GLY A 173 -9.73 5.37 1.77
C GLY A 173 -10.73 6.48 1.47
N ARG A 174 -11.60 6.26 0.48
CA ARG A 174 -12.65 7.22 0.10
C ARG A 174 -13.62 7.51 1.25
N MET A 175 -14.10 6.47 1.93
CA MET A 175 -14.99 6.64 3.09
C MET A 175 -14.33 7.48 4.18
N ARG A 176 -13.11 7.12 4.57
CA ARG A 176 -12.34 7.80 5.61
C ARG A 176 -12.05 9.26 5.29
N LYS A 177 -11.61 9.57 4.06
CA LYS A 177 -11.05 10.88 3.71
C LYS A 177 -12.06 11.79 3.00
N ILE A 178 -12.73 11.29 1.97
CA ILE A 178 -13.67 12.08 1.17
C ILE A 178 -14.99 12.23 1.93
N PHE A 179 -15.56 11.11 2.38
CA PHE A 179 -16.83 11.10 3.13
C PHE A 179 -16.64 11.35 4.64
N ARG A 180 -15.40 11.56 5.10
CA ARG A 180 -15.05 11.94 6.48
C ARG A 180 -15.56 10.96 7.54
N CYS A 181 -15.59 9.68 7.19
CA CYS A 181 -16.17 8.62 8.01
C CYS A 181 -15.15 8.06 9.01
N GLY A 182 -15.53 8.01 10.28
CA GLY A 182 -14.79 7.27 11.32
C GLY A 182 -15.17 5.77 11.34
N PRO A 183 -14.74 5.00 12.36
CA PRO A 183 -15.04 3.57 12.44
C PRO A 183 -16.54 3.21 12.51
N ASN A 184 -17.43 4.15 12.87
CA ASN A 184 -18.86 3.88 13.05
C ASN A 184 -19.65 3.65 11.73
N LEU A 185 -19.00 3.33 10.61
CA LEU A 185 -19.70 3.08 9.33
C LEU A 185 -19.84 1.58 9.04
N CYS A 186 -20.95 1.00 9.50
CA CYS A 186 -21.34 -0.37 9.13
C CYS A 186 -22.41 -0.45 8.02
N TYR A 187 -23.11 0.63 7.66
CA TYR A 187 -24.34 0.48 6.87
C TYR A 187 -24.22 0.74 5.35
N LYS A 188 -23.05 1.20 4.86
CA LYS A 188 -22.88 1.57 3.44
C LYS A 188 -22.14 0.54 2.59
N TRP A 189 -21.72 -0.58 3.16
CA TRP A 189 -21.26 -1.71 2.34
C TRP A 189 -22.48 -2.50 1.93
N GLY A 190 -22.76 -2.51 0.62
CA GLY A 190 -24.02 -2.97 0.05
C GLY A 190 -24.35 -4.45 0.30
N THR A 191 -25.27 -4.98 -0.50
CA THR A 191 -26.03 -6.23 -0.26
C THR A 191 -25.22 -7.54 -0.18
N LYS A 192 -23.88 -7.50 -0.21
CA LYS A 192 -23.01 -8.70 -0.31
C LYS A 192 -22.51 -9.24 1.03
N LEU A 193 -22.45 -8.43 2.08
CA LEU A 193 -21.90 -8.82 3.39
C LEU A 193 -22.93 -8.60 4.49
N SER A 194 -22.91 -9.46 5.51
CA SER A 194 -23.70 -9.27 6.72
C SER A 194 -23.17 -8.10 7.57
N PRO A 195 -24.00 -7.48 8.42
CA PRO A 195 -23.54 -6.41 9.32
C PRO A 195 -22.34 -6.82 10.19
N ALA A 196 -22.31 -8.07 10.65
CA ALA A 196 -21.20 -8.60 11.45
C ALA A 196 -19.88 -8.70 10.65
N GLU A 197 -19.93 -9.16 9.40
CA GLU A 197 -18.76 -9.23 8.53
C GLU A 197 -18.21 -7.84 8.19
N VAL A 198 -19.11 -6.89 7.92
CA VAL A 198 -18.73 -5.48 7.71
C VAL A 198 -18.05 -4.92 8.96
N ALA A 199 -18.62 -5.15 10.14
CA ALA A 199 -18.06 -4.69 11.40
C ALA A 199 -16.65 -5.22 11.63
N GLU A 200 -16.41 -6.52 11.46
CA GLU A 200 -15.09 -7.12 11.65
C GLU A 200 -14.06 -6.55 10.68
N LYS A 201 -14.43 -6.40 9.41
CA LYS A 201 -13.57 -5.81 8.38
C LYS A 201 -13.23 -4.33 8.68
N VAL A 202 -14.20 -3.51 9.10
CA VAL A 202 -14.00 -2.11 9.48
C VAL A 202 -13.09 -1.99 10.71
N LYS A 203 -13.35 -2.79 11.75
CA LYS A 203 -12.49 -2.82 12.96
C LYS A 203 -11.07 -3.22 12.59
N TYR A 204 -10.91 -4.21 11.72
CA TYR A 204 -9.62 -4.70 11.25
C TYR A 204 -8.86 -3.59 10.49
N PHE A 205 -9.52 -2.90 9.56
CA PHE A 205 -8.94 -1.73 8.87
C PHE A 205 -8.46 -0.66 9.86
N PHE A 206 -9.33 -0.16 10.75
CA PHE A 206 -8.97 0.94 11.67
C PHE A 206 -7.90 0.54 12.70
N LYS A 207 -7.87 -0.72 13.15
CA LYS A 207 -6.80 -1.25 13.99
C LYS A 207 -5.45 -1.12 13.31
N TYR A 208 -5.32 -1.58 12.07
CA TYR A 208 -4.03 -1.55 11.39
C TYR A 208 -3.65 -0.18 10.83
N TYR A 209 -4.62 0.59 10.33
CA TYR A 209 -4.43 2.00 10.00
C TYR A 209 -3.81 2.76 11.19
N SER A 210 -4.38 2.57 12.39
CA SER A 210 -3.93 3.29 13.58
C SER A 210 -2.56 2.82 14.11
N ILE A 211 -2.28 1.51 14.12
CA ILE A 211 -0.97 0.97 14.53
C ILE A 211 0.13 1.43 13.56
N ASN A 212 -0.16 1.50 12.27
CA ASN A 212 0.84 1.82 11.25
C ASN A 212 0.91 3.31 10.89
N ARG A 213 0.04 4.18 11.42
CA ARG A 213 0.01 5.60 11.02
C ARG A 213 1.34 6.32 11.22
N HIS A 214 2.10 5.93 12.25
CA HIS A 214 3.46 6.43 12.50
C HIS A 214 4.45 6.22 11.35
N LYS A 215 4.13 5.40 10.34
CA LYS A 215 4.92 5.25 9.12
C LYS A 215 4.70 6.41 8.15
N MET A 216 3.50 7.01 8.14
CA MET A 216 3.14 8.10 7.23
C MET A 216 3.88 9.40 7.55
N THR A 217 4.30 9.59 8.79
CA THR A 217 5.05 10.78 9.22
C THR A 217 6.45 10.86 8.59
N VAL A 218 6.94 9.79 7.98
CA VAL A 218 8.26 9.71 7.32
C VAL A 218 8.17 9.10 5.93
N LEU A 219 6.95 8.95 5.39
CA LEU A 219 6.76 8.43 4.04
C LEU A 219 7.31 9.45 3.03
N THR A 220 7.91 8.95 1.95
CA THR A 220 8.46 9.79 0.89
C THR A 220 7.42 10.75 0.31
N PRO A 221 7.79 12.04 0.11
CA PRO A 221 6.94 13.00 -0.58
C PRO A 221 6.53 12.48 -1.96
N SER A 222 5.22 12.51 -2.21
CA SER A 222 4.64 11.88 -3.39
C SER A 222 3.93 12.90 -4.27
N TYR A 223 3.89 12.64 -5.58
CA TYR A 223 2.96 13.35 -6.47
C TYR A 223 1.52 13.21 -5.94
N HIS A 224 0.72 14.27 -6.01
CA HIS A 224 -0.66 14.25 -5.56
C HIS A 224 -1.60 13.92 -6.72
N ALA A 225 -2.40 12.87 -6.59
CA ALA A 225 -3.39 12.46 -7.58
C ALA A 225 -4.74 12.15 -6.92
N GLU A 226 -4.75 11.14 -6.04
CA GLU A 226 -5.96 10.72 -5.34
C GLU A 226 -6.42 11.68 -4.23
N SER A 227 -7.70 12.02 -4.25
CA SER A 227 -8.36 12.86 -3.23
C SER A 227 -8.53 12.17 -1.87
N TYR A 228 -8.13 10.90 -1.76
CA TYR A 228 -8.15 10.14 -0.52
C TYR A 228 -6.76 9.85 0.07
N SER A 229 -5.71 10.50 -0.46
CA SER A 229 -4.33 10.29 -0.04
C SER A 229 -4.13 10.39 1.49
N PRO A 230 -3.35 9.47 2.10
CA PRO A 230 -3.04 9.48 3.53
C PRO A 230 -1.82 10.36 3.87
N GLU A 231 -1.29 11.14 2.93
CA GLU A 231 -0.10 11.98 3.06
C GLU A 231 -0.19 12.95 4.25
N ASP A 232 0.77 12.87 5.19
CA ASP A 232 0.66 13.51 6.51
C ASP A 232 1.30 14.91 6.58
N ASN A 233 2.15 15.30 5.64
CA ASN A 233 2.85 16.58 5.71
C ASN A 233 1.98 17.77 5.29
N ARG A 234 1.01 17.57 4.39
CA ARG A 234 0.22 18.66 3.80
C ARG A 234 -1.26 18.32 3.66
N PHE A 235 -1.61 17.12 3.18
CA PHE A 235 -2.98 16.86 2.72
C PHE A 235 -3.90 16.25 3.78
N ASP A 236 -3.38 15.36 4.63
CA ASP A 236 -4.15 14.59 5.59
C ASP A 236 -3.53 14.62 6.99
N LEU A 237 -3.54 15.80 7.60
CA LEU A 237 -3.04 16.03 8.96
C LEU A 237 -3.84 15.21 9.98
N ARG A 238 -3.18 14.26 10.66
CA ARG A 238 -3.81 13.34 11.61
C ARG A 238 -2.91 13.07 12.82
N GLN A 239 -3.48 12.48 13.86
CA GLN A 239 -2.68 11.90 14.94
C GLN A 239 -1.86 10.73 14.37
N PHE A 240 -0.71 10.43 14.98
CA PHE A 240 0.07 9.24 14.66
C PHE A 240 0.31 8.33 15.87
N LEU A 241 -0.14 8.77 17.07
CA LEU A 241 -0.21 7.99 18.29
C LEU A 241 -1.68 7.80 18.67
N TYR A 242 -2.27 6.70 18.21
CA TYR A 242 -3.67 6.36 18.47
C TYR A 242 -3.81 5.30 19.57
N ASN A 243 -4.95 5.31 20.25
CA ASN A 243 -5.43 4.09 20.91
C ASN A 243 -6.00 3.14 19.85
N SER A 244 -5.19 2.18 19.40
CA SER A 244 -5.53 1.26 18.32
C SER A 244 -6.63 0.25 18.63
N LYS A 245 -7.10 0.21 19.89
CA LYS A 245 -8.26 -0.61 20.29
C LYS A 245 -9.60 0.07 20.02
N TRP A 246 -9.61 1.38 19.77
CA TRP A 246 -10.83 2.16 19.47
C TRP A 246 -12.03 1.80 20.37
N PRO A 247 -11.88 1.79 21.72
CA PRO A 247 -12.79 1.09 22.61
C PRO A 247 -14.23 1.60 22.55
N TYR A 248 -14.42 2.92 22.42
CA TYR A 248 -15.75 3.51 22.32
C TYR A 248 -16.39 3.18 20.97
N GLN A 249 -15.66 3.39 19.87
CA GLN A 249 -16.16 3.22 18.52
C GLN A 249 -16.47 1.75 18.22
N PHE A 250 -15.59 0.83 18.62
CA PHE A 250 -15.82 -0.60 18.39
C PHE A 250 -16.99 -1.12 19.22
N LYS A 251 -17.15 -0.65 20.47
CA LYS A 251 -18.36 -0.93 21.26
C LYS A 251 -19.63 -0.41 20.57
N LYS A 252 -19.59 0.78 19.98
CA LYS A 252 -20.74 1.33 19.23
C LYS A 252 -21.06 0.53 17.97
N ILE A 253 -20.05 0.02 17.28
CA ILE A 253 -20.25 -0.90 16.17
C ILE A 253 -20.96 -2.18 16.66
N ASP A 254 -20.50 -2.77 17.77
CA ASP A 254 -21.09 -3.98 18.33
C ASP A 254 -22.57 -3.77 18.71
N GLU A 255 -22.88 -2.67 19.41
CA GLU A 255 -24.26 -2.29 19.76
C GLU A 255 -25.17 -2.17 18.52
N ILE A 256 -24.65 -1.65 17.39
CA ILE A 256 -25.40 -1.53 16.13
C ILE A 256 -25.62 -2.91 15.49
N VAL A 257 -24.58 -3.74 15.43
CA VAL A 257 -24.66 -5.09 14.86
C VAL A 257 -25.66 -5.95 15.65
N ASP A 258 -25.63 -5.89 16.98
CA ASP A 258 -26.56 -6.60 17.84
C ASP A 258 -28.02 -6.16 17.58
N GLY A 259 -28.24 -4.85 17.38
CA GLY A 259 -29.57 -4.32 17.02
C GLY A 259 -30.07 -4.78 15.64
N LEU A 260 -29.17 -4.95 14.66
CA LEU A 260 -29.52 -5.41 13.31
C LEU A 260 -29.74 -6.92 13.21
N ASN A 261 -29.14 -7.71 14.10
CA ASN A 261 -29.39 -9.15 14.18
C ASN A 261 -30.69 -9.50 14.92
N GLY A 262 -31.27 -8.54 15.66
CA GLY A 262 -32.49 -8.70 16.44
C GLY A 262 -33.80 -8.49 15.67
N ASP A 263 -33.76 -7.77 14.55
CA ASP A 263 -34.94 -7.46 13.73
C ASP A 263 -34.59 -7.57 12.25
N SER A 264 -35.43 -8.24 11.47
CA SER A 264 -35.46 -8.07 10.02
C SER A 264 -35.83 -6.62 9.71
N VAL A 265 -34.83 -5.74 9.66
CA VAL A 265 -35.03 -4.33 9.32
C VAL A 265 -35.31 -4.26 7.83
N ALA A 266 -36.57 -3.98 7.48
CA ALA A 266 -36.93 -3.55 6.15
C ALA A 266 -36.08 -2.32 5.81
N PHE A 267 -35.29 -2.42 4.73
CA PHE A 267 -34.71 -1.24 4.11
C PHE A 267 -35.87 -0.27 3.83
N PRO A 268 -35.78 1.01 4.21
CA PRO A 268 -36.71 2.00 3.65
C PRO A 268 -36.61 1.86 2.13
N GLU A 269 -37.73 1.58 1.47
CA GLU A 269 -37.80 1.66 0.02
C GLU A 269 -37.21 3.00 -0.39
N GLU A 270 -36.23 2.96 -1.29
CA GLU A 270 -35.71 4.16 -1.92
C GLU A 270 -36.90 4.92 -2.51
N GLU A 271 -37.18 6.13 -2.02
CA GLU A 271 -37.98 7.06 -2.79
C GLU A 271 -37.25 7.24 -4.13
N GLU A 272 -37.90 6.83 -5.22
CA GLU A 272 -37.45 7.04 -6.59
C GLU A 272 -37.25 8.54 -6.85
N GLU A 273 -36.07 9.08 -6.54
CA GLU A 273 -35.59 10.29 -7.18
C GLU A 273 -34.99 9.90 -8.53
N ALA A 274 -35.67 10.39 -9.57
CA ALA A 274 -35.47 10.11 -10.97
C ALA A 274 -34.00 10.01 -11.39
N THR A 275 -33.72 8.95 -12.14
CA THR A 275 -32.50 8.72 -12.93
C THR A 275 -32.06 9.99 -13.68
N SER A 276 -30.92 10.54 -13.30
CA SER A 276 -30.01 11.18 -14.25
C SER A 276 -28.68 10.44 -14.19
N SER A 277 -28.35 9.78 -15.29
CA SER A 277 -27.06 9.19 -15.55
C SER A 277 -26.02 10.31 -15.68
N GLN A 278 -25.39 10.70 -14.59
CA GLN A 278 -24.17 11.50 -14.62
C GLN A 278 -22.98 10.58 -14.33
N GLU A 279 -22.16 10.38 -15.36
CA GLU A 279 -20.80 9.86 -15.22
C GLU A 279 -20.07 10.65 -14.13
N PHE A 280 -19.53 9.94 -13.15
CA PHE A 280 -18.85 10.54 -12.00
C PHE A 280 -17.45 11.04 -12.37
N GLY A 281 -17.39 12.15 -13.10
CA GLY A 281 -16.20 12.99 -13.23
C GLY A 281 -16.09 13.92 -12.04
N VAL A 282 -14.98 13.85 -11.28
CA VAL A 282 -14.68 14.84 -10.25
C VAL A 282 -14.12 16.09 -10.93
N VAL A 283 -14.88 17.19 -10.89
CA VAL A 283 -14.41 18.51 -11.33
C VAL A 283 -13.29 18.98 -10.40
N ALA A 284 -12.12 19.25 -10.97
CA ALA A 284 -11.01 19.87 -10.25
C ALA A 284 -11.43 21.27 -9.77
N ALA A 285 -11.21 21.55 -8.49
CA ALA A 285 -11.48 22.88 -7.92
C ALA A 285 -10.55 23.93 -8.56
N ASN A 286 -11.04 24.61 -9.61
CA ASN A 286 -10.66 25.94 -10.16
C ASN A 286 -10.87 26.10 -11.69
N SER A 287 -11.70 25.30 -12.36
CA SER A 287 -12.09 25.63 -13.75
C SER A 287 -13.16 26.72 -13.77
N GLY A 288 -12.76 27.96 -14.03
CA GLY A 288 -13.65 29.09 -14.29
C GLY A 288 -14.29 29.02 -15.68
N ASP A 289 -14.99 27.95 -16.00
CA ASP A 289 -15.75 27.82 -17.25
C ASP A 289 -17.23 27.53 -16.95
N PRO A 290 -18.15 28.47 -17.25
CA PRO A 290 -19.59 28.31 -17.00
C PRO A 290 -20.31 27.39 -17.99
N SER A 291 -19.60 26.64 -18.84
CA SER A 291 -20.21 25.77 -19.86
C SER A 291 -19.86 24.27 -19.78
N ALA A 292 -19.22 23.81 -18.70
CA ALA A 292 -18.99 22.39 -18.48
C ALA A 292 -20.24 21.69 -17.88
N GLY A 293 -21.15 21.25 -18.75
CA GLY A 293 -22.31 20.43 -18.38
C GLY A 293 -23.45 20.47 -19.39
N LEU A 294 -23.31 19.75 -20.51
CA LEU A 294 -24.42 19.07 -21.16
C LEU A 294 -24.23 17.57 -20.99
#